data_AF-A0A7C6EHF4-F1
#
_entry.id   AF-A0A7C6EHF4-F1
#
_cell.length_a   1.000
_cell.length_b   1.000
_cell.length_c   1.000
_cell.angle_alpha   90.00
_cell.angle_beta   90.00
_cell.angle_gamma   90.00
#
_symmetry.space_group_name_H-M   'P 1'
#
loop_
_entity.id
_entity.type
_entity.pdbx_description
1 polymer ?
#
loop_
_entity_poly.entity_id
_entity_poly.type
_entity_poly.pdbx_seq_one_letter_code
_entity_poly.pdbx_strand_id
1 'polypeptide(L)'
;MRTEFFLVLMPPIIAIQRKLRLLRLQKFQRSVRRRYFTKTFRDLLAKNRIRSNLLHREWDCEMAKAEPEEVALKLAISAIFAAVVCIATIVFTISIPATSGYFNLGETVIYISALLFGPYVSGLAGGVGASLADMIVAAQFAPGTLVIKGIEGIIVGFLNRKISLRTNKWSLSAVIAVVFGGLEMIAGYFLYENLVLSYPIAAAAVEIPFNIVQMLVGLIVAVPVVRIVLRIFPQLKS
;
A
#
# COMPACT_ATOMS: atom_id res chain seq x y z
N MET A 1 38.57 -65.20 3.32
CA MET A 1 38.66 -64.88 1.88
C MET A 1 38.33 -63.39 1.75
N ARG A 2 39.33 -62.48 1.69
CA ARG A 2 40.09 -62.06 0.47
C ARG A 2 39.15 -61.42 -0.57
N THR A 3 39.40 -60.27 -1.20
CA THR A 3 40.42 -59.18 -1.15
C THR A 3 40.05 -58.25 -2.30
N GLU A 4 39.99 -56.93 -2.07
CA GLU A 4 40.16 -55.83 -3.05
C GLU A 4 40.40 -54.59 -2.13
N PHE A 5 41.57 -54.24 -1.59
CA PHE A 5 42.92 -53.99 -2.12
C PHE A 5 43.00 -52.98 -3.28
N PHE A 6 43.33 -51.75 -2.87
CA PHE A 6 44.28 -50.83 -3.50
C PHE A 6 43.78 -49.80 -4.53
N LEU A 7 44.34 -48.59 -4.36
CA LEU A 7 44.39 -47.44 -5.29
C LEU A 7 43.08 -46.61 -5.33
N VAL A 8 43.03 -45.31 -5.04
CA VAL A 8 44.04 -44.25 -5.13
C VAL A 8 43.72 -43.15 -4.11
N LEU A 9 44.47 -43.15 -3.01
CA LEU A 9 44.87 -41.93 -2.31
C LEU A 9 45.90 -41.20 -3.18
N MET A 10 45.83 -39.87 -3.15
CA MET A 10 46.67 -38.86 -3.83
C MET A 10 46.13 -38.34 -5.17
N PRO A 11 45.87 -37.01 -5.25
CA PRO A 11 46.98 -36.05 -5.23
C PRO A 11 46.74 -34.78 -4.38
N PRO A 12 47.46 -34.59 -3.24
CA PRO A 12 47.62 -33.28 -2.60
C PRO A 12 48.73 -32.44 -3.25
N ILE A 13 49.40 -32.94 -4.30
CA ILE A 13 50.62 -32.33 -4.85
C ILE A 13 50.32 -31.28 -5.92
N ILE A 14 49.24 -31.45 -6.70
CA ILE A 14 48.89 -30.52 -7.80
C ILE A 14 48.29 -29.21 -7.27
N ALA A 15 47.54 -29.26 -6.16
CA ALA A 15 46.94 -28.08 -5.52
C ALA A 15 48.01 -27.15 -4.89
N ILE A 16 49.11 -27.71 -4.37
CA ILE A 16 50.19 -26.95 -3.73
C ILE A 16 51.07 -26.26 -4.78
N GLN A 17 51.33 -26.92 -5.93
CA GLN A 17 52.12 -26.35 -7.03
C GLN A 17 51.43 -25.13 -7.69
N ARG A 18 50.09 -25.15 -7.83
CA ARG A 18 49.33 -24.02 -8.42
C ARG A 18 49.33 -22.77 -7.52
N LYS A 19 49.32 -22.96 -6.19
CA LYS A 19 49.31 -21.86 -5.20
C LYS A 19 50.66 -21.12 -5.12
N LEU A 20 51.77 -21.83 -5.31
CA LEU A 20 53.12 -21.25 -5.32
C LEU A 20 53.43 -20.42 -6.58
N ARG A 21 52.86 -20.79 -7.75
CA ARG A 21 53.05 -20.04 -9.01
C ARG A 21 52.31 -18.69 -9.00
N LEU A 22 51.15 -18.61 -8.35
CA LEU A 22 50.37 -17.36 -8.20
C LEU A 22 51.00 -16.38 -7.21
N LEU A 23 51.67 -16.86 -6.17
CA LEU A 23 52.36 -16.01 -5.18
C LEU A 23 53.60 -15.31 -5.75
N ARG A 24 54.26 -15.88 -6.78
CA ARG A 24 55.39 -15.22 -7.46
C ARG A 24 54.95 -14.06 -8.36
N LEU A 25 53.76 -14.12 -8.97
CA LEU A 25 53.23 -13.04 -9.82
C LEU A 25 52.69 -11.84 -9.01
N GLN A 26 52.15 -12.07 -7.81
CA GLN A 26 51.68 -10.99 -6.93
C GLN A 26 52.83 -10.17 -6.30
N LYS A 27 54.00 -10.78 -6.06
CA LYS A 27 55.17 -10.05 -5.56
C LYS A 27 55.82 -9.16 -6.61
N PHE A 28 55.71 -9.50 -7.90
CA PHE A 28 56.28 -8.71 -8.99
C PHE A 28 55.47 -7.44 -9.32
N GLN A 29 54.13 -7.50 -9.26
CA GLN A 29 53.29 -6.31 -9.49
C GLN A 29 53.32 -5.29 -8.34
N ARG A 30 53.71 -5.69 -7.12
CA ARG A 30 53.78 -4.80 -5.96
C ARG A 30 55.04 -3.90 -5.93
N SER A 31 56.07 -4.20 -6.71
CA SER A 31 57.33 -3.44 -6.69
C SER A 31 57.34 -2.19 -7.58
N VAL A 32 56.44 -2.06 -8.56
CA VAL A 32 56.51 -0.95 -9.54
C VAL A 32 55.58 0.23 -9.22
N ARG A 33 54.55 0.06 -8.38
CA ARG A 33 53.57 1.13 -8.08
C ARG A 33 53.78 1.78 -6.71
N ARG A 34 55.04 2.03 -6.33
CA ARG A 34 55.43 2.73 -5.10
C ARG A 34 56.55 3.74 -5.40
N ARG A 35 56.17 4.89 -5.97
CA ARG A 35 56.91 6.14 -6.17
C ARG A 35 56.12 6.83 -7.28
N TYR A 36 55.01 7.50 -7.03
CA TYR A 36 54.91 8.93 -6.73
C TYR A 36 53.42 9.24 -6.42
N PHE A 37 52.89 8.72 -5.31
CA PHE A 37 51.54 9.09 -4.88
C PHE A 37 51.58 9.48 -3.40
N THR A 38 51.55 10.78 -3.20
CA THR A 38 51.73 11.52 -1.94
C THR A 38 50.73 11.08 -0.87
N LYS A 39 51.15 11.21 0.40
CA LYS A 39 50.35 10.95 1.61
C LYS A 39 48.99 11.66 1.53
N THR A 40 48.99 12.89 1.01
CA THR A 40 47.81 13.73 0.77
C THR A 40 46.76 13.10 -0.14
N PHE A 41 47.13 12.44 -1.24
CA PHE A 41 46.16 11.80 -2.13
C PHE A 41 45.67 10.46 -1.57
N ARG A 42 46.51 9.75 -0.82
CA ARG A 42 46.08 8.53 -0.11
C ARG A 42 45.05 8.86 0.97
N ASP A 43 45.25 9.97 1.68
CA ASP A 43 44.31 10.47 2.67
C ASP A 43 43.03 11.01 2.01
N LEU A 44 43.12 11.69 0.86
CA LEU A 44 41.95 12.12 0.07
C LEU A 44 41.15 10.94 -0.50
N LEU A 45 41.83 9.91 -1.02
CA LEU A 45 41.17 8.68 -1.50
C LEU A 45 40.58 7.87 -0.36
N ALA A 46 41.24 7.82 0.81
CA ALA A 46 40.68 7.17 2.00
C ALA A 46 39.44 7.93 2.50
N LYS A 47 39.48 9.27 2.53
CA LYS A 47 38.36 10.12 2.94
C LYS A 47 37.20 10.04 1.95
N ASN A 48 37.47 10.02 0.64
CA ASN A 48 36.44 9.85 -0.40
C ASN A 48 35.88 8.43 -0.47
N ARG A 49 36.70 7.39 -0.21
CA ARG A 49 36.24 5.99 -0.14
C ARG A 49 35.39 5.74 1.10
N ILE A 50 35.75 6.32 2.24
CA ILE A 50 34.95 6.24 3.47
C ILE A 50 33.64 7.03 3.26
N ARG A 51 33.70 8.22 2.65
CA ARG A 51 32.51 9.02 2.33
C ARG A 51 31.61 8.34 1.29
N SER A 52 32.15 7.70 0.26
CA SER A 52 31.34 6.95 -0.71
C SER A 52 30.71 5.72 -0.06
N ASN A 53 31.42 5.02 0.82
CA ASN A 53 30.86 3.86 1.52
C ASN A 53 29.82 4.26 2.59
N LEU A 54 29.99 5.42 3.23
CA LEU A 54 28.99 6.00 4.14
C LEU A 54 27.77 6.49 3.37
N LEU A 55 27.97 7.18 2.24
CA LEU A 55 26.87 7.58 1.36
C LEU A 55 26.14 6.34 0.82
N HIS A 56 26.82 5.37 0.21
CA HIS A 56 26.13 4.14 -0.23
C HIS A 56 25.39 3.45 0.92
N ARG A 57 25.95 3.37 2.14
CA ARG A 57 25.23 2.82 3.30
C ARG A 57 24.05 3.66 3.77
N GLU A 58 24.16 4.99 3.79
CA GLU A 58 23.07 5.90 4.15
C GLU A 58 21.95 5.84 3.11
N TRP A 59 22.30 5.76 1.83
CA TRP A 59 21.38 5.63 0.70
C TRP A 59 20.72 4.25 0.67
N ASP A 60 21.46 3.17 0.95
CA ASP A 60 20.94 1.81 1.07
C ASP A 60 19.97 1.70 2.28
N CYS A 61 20.30 2.33 3.41
CA CYS A 61 19.42 2.40 4.58
C CYS A 61 18.17 3.27 4.37
N GLU A 62 18.24 4.31 3.53
CA GLU A 62 17.09 5.16 3.20
C GLU A 62 16.14 4.52 2.20
N MET A 63 16.65 3.73 1.25
CA MET A 63 15.86 3.00 0.26
C MET A 63 15.14 1.78 0.85
N ALA A 64 15.59 1.26 1.99
CA ALA A 64 15.02 0.09 2.67
C ALA A 64 13.79 0.41 3.57
N LYS A 65 13.11 1.54 3.38
CA LYS A 65 12.06 2.02 4.32
C LYS A 65 10.68 1.32 4.21
N ALA A 66 10.49 0.38 3.28
CA ALA A 66 9.38 -0.57 3.32
C ALA A 66 9.86 -1.91 2.76
N GLU A 67 9.78 -2.97 3.55
CA GLU A 67 10.15 -4.29 3.05
C GLU A 67 9.14 -4.72 1.96
N PRO A 68 9.58 -5.32 0.84
CA PRO A 68 8.71 -5.68 -0.27
C PRO A 68 7.53 -6.58 0.13
N GLU A 69 7.64 -7.33 1.25
CA GLU A 69 6.53 -8.13 1.78
C GLU A 69 5.36 -7.28 2.29
N GLU A 70 5.63 -6.12 2.90
CA GLU A 70 4.58 -5.26 3.48
C GLU A 70 3.71 -4.64 2.38
N VAL A 71 4.36 -4.21 1.31
CA VAL A 71 3.68 -3.66 0.13
C VAL A 71 2.85 -4.73 -0.55
N ALA A 72 3.41 -5.94 -0.73
CA ALA A 72 2.68 -7.07 -1.31
C ALA A 72 1.44 -7.44 -0.49
N LEU A 73 1.55 -7.48 0.84
CA LEU A 73 0.42 -7.76 1.73
C LEU A 73 -0.67 -6.69 1.62
N LYS A 74 -0.30 -5.41 1.62
CA LYS A 74 -1.26 -4.30 1.46
C LYS A 74 -2.02 -4.39 0.14
N LEU A 75 -1.32 -4.69 -0.96
CA LEU A 75 -1.94 -4.89 -2.27
C LEU A 75 -2.88 -6.10 -2.29
N ALA A 76 -2.47 -7.22 -1.68
CA ALA A 76 -3.31 -8.41 -1.59
C ALA A 76 -4.60 -8.14 -0.81
N ILE A 77 -4.49 -7.47 0.35
CA ILE A 77 -5.65 -7.07 1.16
C ILE A 77 -6.53 -6.09 0.37
N SER A 78 -5.95 -5.11 -0.32
CA SER A 78 -6.70 -4.19 -1.20
C SER A 78 -7.49 -4.93 -2.27
N ALA A 79 -6.90 -5.93 -2.93
CA ALA A 79 -7.58 -6.70 -3.97
C ALA A 79 -8.75 -7.52 -3.41
N ILE A 80 -8.58 -8.15 -2.25
CA ILE A 80 -9.65 -8.89 -1.55
C ILE A 80 -10.77 -7.92 -1.17
N PHE A 81 -10.46 -6.78 -0.55
CA PHE A 81 -11.47 -5.80 -0.19
C PHE A 81 -12.13 -5.15 -1.41
N ALA A 82 -11.41 -4.93 -2.51
CA ALA A 82 -12.01 -4.46 -3.77
C ALA A 82 -13.08 -5.44 -4.28
N ALA A 83 -12.80 -6.74 -4.23
CA ALA A 83 -13.78 -7.76 -4.60
C ALA A 83 -15.00 -7.75 -3.67
N VAL A 84 -14.80 -7.62 -2.36
CA VAL A 84 -15.90 -7.55 -1.39
C VAL A 84 -16.72 -6.27 -1.56
N VAL A 85 -16.07 -5.12 -1.79
CA VAL A 85 -16.75 -3.85 -2.11
C VAL A 85 -17.60 -4.03 -3.36
N CYS A 86 -17.03 -4.56 -4.45
CA CYS A 86 -17.76 -4.78 -5.70
C CYS A 86 -19.01 -5.65 -5.50
N ILE A 87 -18.85 -6.80 -4.82
CA ILE A 87 -19.97 -7.71 -4.53
C ILE A 87 -21.03 -7.03 -3.65
N ALA A 88 -20.60 -6.37 -2.57
CA ALA A 88 -21.53 -5.67 -1.66
C ALA A 88 -22.27 -4.54 -2.37
N THR A 89 -21.61 -3.83 -3.28
CA THR A 89 -22.23 -2.80 -4.11
C THR A 89 -23.30 -3.41 -5.01
N ILE A 90 -23.00 -4.48 -5.77
CA ILE A 90 -23.92 -5.10 -6.74
C ILE A 90 -25.12 -5.79 -6.06
N VAL A 91 -24.89 -6.52 -4.97
CA VAL A 91 -25.94 -7.34 -4.34
C VAL A 91 -26.99 -6.47 -3.64
N PHE A 92 -26.58 -5.32 -3.11
CA PHE A 92 -27.45 -4.47 -2.30
C PHE A 92 -27.75 -3.13 -2.99
N THR A 93 -28.08 -3.14 -4.28
CA THR A 93 -28.47 -1.93 -5.02
C THR A 93 -29.96 -1.64 -4.97
N ILE A 94 -30.33 -0.38 -4.78
CA ILE A 94 -31.70 0.14 -4.97
C ILE A 94 -31.61 1.33 -5.93
N SER A 95 -32.19 1.20 -7.14
CA SER A 95 -32.10 2.23 -8.17
C SER A 95 -32.84 3.52 -7.80
N ILE A 96 -32.27 4.66 -8.19
CA ILE A 96 -32.84 5.99 -8.05
C ILE A 96 -33.30 6.46 -9.45
N PRO A 97 -34.61 6.46 -9.75
CA PRO A 97 -35.10 6.71 -11.12
C PRO A 97 -34.74 8.09 -11.71
N ALA A 98 -34.44 9.08 -10.87
CA ALA A 98 -34.23 10.47 -11.29
C ALA A 98 -32.91 10.69 -12.06
N THR A 99 -31.87 9.90 -11.76
CA THR A 99 -30.48 10.12 -12.22
C THR A 99 -29.85 8.88 -12.85
N SER A 100 -30.59 7.78 -12.94
CA SER A 100 -30.03 6.45 -13.26
C SER A 100 -28.93 5.99 -12.28
N GLY A 101 -28.78 6.66 -11.14
CA GLY A 101 -27.93 6.25 -10.03
C GLY A 101 -28.61 5.22 -9.14
N TYR A 102 -27.95 4.86 -8.04
CA TYR A 102 -28.45 3.83 -7.13
C TYR A 102 -27.85 3.94 -5.73
N PHE A 103 -28.68 3.62 -4.73
CA PHE A 103 -28.25 3.40 -3.35
C PHE A 103 -27.60 2.02 -3.23
N ASN A 104 -26.48 1.91 -2.52
CA ASN A 104 -25.77 0.66 -2.26
C ASN A 104 -25.13 0.57 -0.87
N LEU A 105 -24.91 -0.66 -0.39
CA LEU A 105 -24.27 -0.95 0.90
C LEU A 105 -22.76 -1.25 0.80
N GLY A 106 -22.14 -1.07 -0.37
CA GLY A 106 -20.69 -1.21 -0.55
C GLY A 106 -19.90 -0.22 0.33
N GLU A 107 -20.51 0.92 0.66
CA GLU A 107 -19.98 1.96 1.56
C GLU A 107 -19.44 1.41 2.87
N THR A 108 -20.20 0.51 3.49
CA THR A 108 -19.85 -0.08 4.78
C THR A 108 -18.51 -0.81 4.69
N VAL A 109 -18.26 -1.50 3.59
CA VAL A 109 -17.01 -2.26 3.37
C VAL A 109 -15.84 -1.31 3.15
N ILE A 110 -16.05 -0.19 2.45
CA ILE A 110 -15.04 0.87 2.28
C ILE A 110 -14.61 1.39 3.66
N TYR A 111 -15.57 1.78 4.52
CA TYR A 111 -15.24 2.26 5.86
C TYR A 111 -14.60 1.19 6.73
N ILE A 112 -15.04 -0.07 6.68
CA ILE A 112 -14.39 -1.18 7.39
C ILE A 112 -12.91 -1.29 6.98
N SER A 113 -12.63 -1.29 5.67
CA SER A 113 -11.25 -1.37 5.17
C SER A 113 -10.40 -0.17 5.58
N ALA A 114 -10.97 1.05 5.57
CA ALA A 114 -10.29 2.27 5.99
C ALA A 114 -9.92 2.25 7.48
N LEU A 115 -10.87 1.84 8.32
CA LEU A 115 -10.71 1.84 9.77
C LEU A 115 -9.79 0.71 10.27
N LEU A 116 -9.67 -0.40 9.51
CA LEU A 116 -8.78 -1.53 9.84
C LEU A 116 -7.38 -1.39 9.24
N PHE A 117 -7.29 -1.05 7.95
CA PHE A 117 -6.04 -1.17 7.17
C PHE A 117 -5.49 0.18 6.67
N GLY A 118 -6.22 1.26 6.92
CA GLY A 118 -5.76 2.62 6.64
C GLY A 118 -5.97 3.09 5.19
N PRO A 119 -5.37 4.23 4.83
CA PRO A 119 -5.76 5.01 3.65
C PRO A 119 -5.47 4.32 2.32
N TYR A 120 -4.28 3.71 2.17
CA TYR A 120 -3.88 3.09 0.90
C TYR A 120 -4.71 1.85 0.59
N VAL A 121 -4.97 1.02 1.62
CA VAL A 121 -5.73 -0.21 1.41
C VAL A 121 -7.15 0.10 1.00
N SER A 122 -7.79 1.02 1.73
CA SER A 122 -9.17 1.42 1.47
C SER A 122 -9.33 2.27 0.21
N GLY A 123 -8.39 3.15 -0.11
CA GLY A 123 -8.45 3.93 -1.35
C GLY A 123 -8.46 3.04 -2.59
N LEU A 124 -7.57 2.04 -2.63
CA LEU A 124 -7.56 1.06 -3.72
C LEU A 124 -8.81 0.18 -3.71
N ALA A 125 -9.21 -0.32 -2.54
CA ALA A 125 -10.38 -1.18 -2.43
C ALA A 125 -11.69 -0.47 -2.81
N GLY A 126 -11.90 0.75 -2.29
CA GLY A 126 -13.07 1.57 -2.54
C GLY A 126 -13.14 2.05 -3.98
N GLY A 127 -12.08 2.67 -4.49
CA GLY A 127 -12.03 3.16 -5.87
C GLY A 127 -12.21 2.03 -6.89
N VAL A 128 -11.36 1.01 -6.85
CA VAL A 128 -11.39 -0.09 -7.84
C VAL A 128 -12.63 -0.96 -7.65
N GLY A 129 -12.96 -1.33 -6.42
CA GLY A 129 -14.11 -2.19 -6.15
C GLY A 129 -15.43 -1.55 -6.56
N ALA A 130 -15.66 -0.29 -6.19
CA ALA A 130 -16.91 0.40 -6.50
C ALA A 130 -17.02 0.77 -7.98
N SER A 131 -15.91 1.18 -8.62
CA SER A 131 -15.94 1.48 -10.07
C SER A 131 -16.20 0.23 -10.92
N LEU A 132 -15.68 -0.94 -10.53
CA LEU A 132 -16.00 -2.21 -11.18
C LEU A 132 -17.48 -2.58 -11.04
N ALA A 133 -18.08 -2.30 -9.88
CA ALA A 133 -19.53 -2.48 -9.71
C ALA A 133 -20.32 -1.54 -10.61
N ASP A 134 -19.90 -0.27 -10.72
CA ASP A 134 -20.54 0.68 -11.64
C ASP A 134 -20.42 0.26 -13.09
N MET A 135 -19.28 -0.28 -13.52
CA MET A 135 -19.16 -0.81 -14.89
C MET A 135 -20.23 -1.85 -15.23
N ILE A 136 -20.75 -2.56 -14.22
CA ILE A 136 -21.82 -3.56 -14.37
C ILE A 136 -23.20 -2.93 -14.24
N VAL A 137 -23.41 -2.05 -13.25
CA VAL A 137 -24.74 -1.54 -12.87
C VAL A 137 -25.06 -0.19 -13.52
N ALA A 138 -24.10 0.73 -13.55
CA ALA A 138 -24.28 2.11 -14.00
C ALA A 138 -22.97 2.68 -14.58
N ALA A 139 -22.55 2.18 -15.75
CA ALA A 139 -21.19 2.34 -16.27
C ALA A 139 -20.72 3.80 -16.44
N GLN A 140 -21.66 4.73 -16.64
CA GLN A 140 -21.38 6.16 -16.73
C GLN A 140 -20.79 6.76 -15.45
N PHE A 141 -21.06 6.17 -14.27
CA PHE A 141 -20.53 6.62 -12.99
C PHE A 141 -19.13 6.07 -12.70
N ALA A 142 -18.73 4.96 -13.34
CA ALA A 142 -17.49 4.25 -13.02
C ALA A 142 -16.23 5.12 -12.99
N PRO A 143 -15.99 6.05 -13.93
CA PRO A 143 -14.81 6.92 -13.88
C PRO A 143 -14.81 7.88 -12.68
N GLY A 144 -15.99 8.44 -12.35
CA GLY A 144 -16.16 9.32 -11.19
C GLY A 144 -15.98 8.55 -9.89
N THR A 145 -16.65 7.40 -9.78
CA THR A 145 -16.60 6.51 -8.61
C THR A 145 -15.20 6.04 -8.29
N LEU A 146 -14.37 5.71 -9.30
CA LEU A 146 -12.98 5.34 -9.09
C LEU A 146 -12.22 6.41 -8.29
N VAL A 147 -12.45 7.68 -8.62
CA VAL A 147 -11.79 8.82 -7.99
C VAL A 147 -12.43 9.15 -6.65
N ILE A 148 -13.75 9.34 -6.62
CA ILE A 148 -14.50 9.75 -5.43
C ILE A 148 -14.34 8.70 -4.32
N LYS A 149 -14.63 7.42 -4.60
CA LYS A 149 -14.50 6.35 -3.60
C LYS A 149 -13.05 6.07 -3.20
N GLY A 150 -12.12 6.29 -4.12
CA GLY A 150 -10.69 6.21 -3.83
C GLY A 150 -10.25 7.27 -2.84
N ILE A 151 -10.65 8.53 -3.06
CA ILE A 151 -10.36 9.66 -2.18
C ILE A 151 -11.06 9.49 -0.83
N GLU A 152 -12.33 9.09 -0.82
CA GLU A 152 -13.09 8.80 0.39
C GLU A 152 -12.36 7.82 1.30
N GLY A 153 -11.97 6.65 0.78
CA GLY A 153 -11.24 5.63 1.54
C GLY A 153 -9.91 6.15 2.10
N ILE A 154 -9.20 6.98 1.32
CA ILE A 154 -7.96 7.63 1.76
C ILE A 154 -8.24 8.62 2.92
N ILE A 155 -9.24 9.48 2.78
CA ILE A 155 -9.62 10.47 3.80
C ILE A 155 -9.98 9.77 5.11
N VAL A 156 -10.87 8.78 5.05
CA VAL A 156 -11.34 8.05 6.24
C VAL A 156 -10.16 7.35 6.93
N GLY A 157 -9.34 6.62 6.17
CA GLY A 157 -8.20 5.89 6.72
C GLY A 157 -7.15 6.82 7.34
N PHE A 158 -6.84 7.92 6.66
CA PHE A 158 -5.86 8.90 7.12
C PHE A 158 -6.32 9.65 8.37
N LEU A 159 -7.55 10.19 8.35
CA LEU A 159 -8.10 10.96 9.47
C LEU A 159 -8.28 10.09 10.71
N ASN A 160 -8.78 8.87 10.57
CA ASN A 160 -8.97 7.97 11.71
C ASN A 160 -7.63 7.74 12.43
N ARG A 161 -6.58 7.42 11.68
CA ARG A 161 -5.24 7.20 12.22
C ARG A 161 -4.70 8.46 12.89
N LYS A 162 -4.74 9.60 12.19
CA LYS A 162 -4.19 10.88 12.70
C LYS A 162 -4.91 11.36 13.96
N ILE A 163 -6.24 11.27 14.00
CA ILE A 163 -7.04 11.73 15.14
C ILE A 163 -6.92 10.74 16.31
N SER A 164 -6.94 9.42 16.05
CA SER A 164 -6.80 8.40 17.10
C SER A 164 -5.48 8.51 17.85
N LEU A 165 -4.38 8.78 17.14
CA LEU A 165 -3.08 9.01 17.77
C LEU A 165 -3.05 10.27 18.65
N ARG A 166 -3.84 11.30 18.31
CA ARG A 166 -3.87 12.57 19.04
C ARG A 166 -4.82 12.56 20.24
N THR A 167 -5.97 11.90 20.13
CA THR A 167 -7.04 11.94 21.14
C THR A 167 -7.10 10.72 22.04
N ASN A 168 -6.44 9.62 21.65
CA ASN A 168 -6.55 8.30 22.26
C ASN A 168 -8.00 7.76 22.34
N LYS A 169 -8.92 8.33 21.53
CA LYS A 169 -10.35 7.98 21.49
C LYS A 169 -10.72 7.42 20.11
N TRP A 170 -10.38 6.17 19.85
CA TRP A 170 -10.56 5.52 18.54
C TRP A 170 -11.97 5.66 17.95
N SER A 171 -13.04 5.46 18.75
CA SER A 171 -14.42 5.58 18.24
C SER A 171 -14.78 7.00 17.81
N LEU A 172 -14.29 8.01 18.53
CA LEU A 172 -14.51 9.41 18.14
C LEU A 172 -13.75 9.71 16.84
N SER A 173 -12.52 9.22 16.71
CA SER A 173 -11.71 9.35 15.51
C SER A 173 -12.37 8.72 14.29
N ALA A 174 -12.94 7.52 14.45
CA ALA A 174 -13.64 6.81 13.39
C ALA A 174 -14.88 7.58 12.91
N VAL A 175 -15.69 8.08 13.84
CA VAL A 175 -16.88 8.89 13.51
C VAL A 175 -16.50 10.16 12.76
N ILE A 176 -15.51 10.92 13.25
CA ILE A 176 -15.06 12.13 12.57
C ILE A 176 -14.53 11.80 11.17
N ALA A 177 -13.70 10.77 11.05
CA ALA A 177 -13.11 10.38 9.78
C ALA A 177 -14.16 10.01 8.72
N VAL A 178 -15.16 9.19 9.11
CA VAL A 178 -16.26 8.80 8.22
C VAL A 178 -17.12 9.99 7.83
N VAL A 179 -17.43 10.92 8.76
CA VAL A 179 -18.20 12.12 8.41
C VAL A 179 -17.47 12.97 7.37
N PHE A 180 -16.15 13.18 7.52
CA PHE A 180 -15.38 13.94 6.53
C PHE A 180 -15.25 13.22 5.18
N GLY A 181 -15.05 11.90 5.18
CA GLY A 181 -15.01 11.11 3.96
C GLY A 181 -16.37 11.07 3.25
N GLY A 182 -17.45 10.84 3.98
CA GLY A 182 -18.79 10.81 3.42
C GLY A 182 -19.26 12.19 2.92
N LEU A 183 -18.87 13.29 3.57
CA LEU A 183 -19.10 14.64 3.03
C LEU A 183 -18.36 14.88 1.71
N GLU A 184 -17.12 14.40 1.60
CA GLU A 184 -16.40 14.43 0.33
C GLU A 184 -17.13 13.62 -0.74
N MET A 185 -17.59 12.41 -0.41
CA MET A 185 -18.35 11.55 -1.31
C MET A 185 -19.64 12.21 -1.80
N ILE A 186 -20.45 12.78 -0.88
CA ILE A 186 -21.69 13.48 -1.23
C ILE A 186 -21.42 14.64 -2.18
N ALA A 187 -20.40 15.46 -1.89
CA ALA A 187 -20.00 16.57 -2.74
C ALA A 187 -19.45 16.07 -4.09
N GLY A 188 -18.66 14.99 -4.08
CA GLY A 188 -18.05 14.38 -5.25
C GLY A 188 -19.09 13.89 -6.25
N TYR A 189 -20.08 13.13 -5.81
CA TYR A 189 -21.16 12.64 -6.68
C TYR A 189 -22.00 13.79 -7.23
N PHE A 190 -22.40 14.74 -6.37
CA PHE A 190 -23.17 15.91 -6.81
C PHE A 190 -22.43 16.72 -7.90
N LEU A 191 -21.13 16.96 -7.70
CA LEU A 191 -20.30 17.67 -8.68
C LEU A 191 -20.08 16.85 -9.95
N TYR A 192 -19.87 15.53 -9.83
CA TYR A 192 -19.68 14.65 -10.98
C TYR A 192 -20.92 14.59 -11.85
N GLU A 193 -22.09 14.39 -11.26
CA GLU A 193 -23.36 14.37 -11.97
C GLU A 193 -23.66 15.69 -12.66
N ASN A 194 -23.47 16.80 -11.96
CA ASN A 194 -23.81 18.11 -12.51
C ASN A 194 -22.80 18.58 -13.58
N LEU A 195 -21.50 18.42 -13.34
CA LEU A 195 -20.45 18.99 -14.19
C LEU A 195 -19.95 18.04 -15.27
N VAL A 196 -19.93 16.73 -15.00
CA VAL A 196 -19.40 15.72 -15.94
C VAL A 196 -20.53 15.04 -16.69
N LEU A 197 -21.55 14.55 -15.98
CA LEU A 197 -22.73 13.93 -16.62
C LEU A 197 -23.76 14.95 -17.13
N SER A 198 -23.54 16.24 -16.84
CA SER A 198 -24.40 17.35 -17.29
C SER A 198 -25.85 17.25 -16.82
N TYR A 199 -26.11 16.61 -15.68
CA TYR A 199 -27.43 16.58 -15.08
C TYR A 199 -27.84 17.96 -14.54
N PRO A 200 -29.11 18.37 -14.72
CA PRO A 200 -29.61 19.59 -14.09
C PRO A 200 -29.37 19.57 -12.58
N ILE A 201 -29.06 20.72 -11.98
CA ILE A 201 -28.79 20.84 -10.54
C ILE A 201 -29.91 20.19 -9.70
N ALA A 202 -31.16 20.40 -10.10
CA ALA A 202 -32.33 19.82 -9.43
C ALA A 202 -32.34 18.29 -9.46
N ALA A 203 -31.86 17.67 -10.54
CA ALA A 203 -31.78 16.21 -10.67
C ALA A 203 -30.61 15.66 -9.85
N ALA A 204 -29.42 16.26 -9.94
CA ALA A 204 -28.26 15.84 -9.16
C ALA A 204 -28.48 15.99 -7.64
N ALA A 205 -29.25 17.00 -7.22
CA ALA A 205 -29.60 17.20 -5.83
C ALA A 205 -30.50 16.09 -5.26
N VAL A 206 -31.17 15.28 -6.10
CA VAL A 206 -32.00 14.14 -5.66
C VAL A 206 -31.15 13.05 -5.01
N GLU A 207 -29.88 12.89 -5.40
CA GLU A 207 -29.01 11.86 -4.84
C GLU A 207 -28.48 12.21 -3.44
N ILE A 208 -28.42 13.51 -3.10
CA ILE A 208 -27.83 13.99 -1.83
C ILE A 208 -28.43 13.28 -0.60
N PRO A 209 -29.77 13.18 -0.42
CA PRO A 209 -30.35 12.47 0.71
C PRO A 209 -29.99 10.98 0.74
N PHE A 210 -29.91 10.31 -0.42
CA PHE A 210 -29.53 8.90 -0.50
C PHE A 210 -28.07 8.70 -0.11
N ASN A 211 -27.17 9.54 -0.61
CA ASN A 211 -25.75 9.51 -0.25
C ASN A 211 -25.52 9.80 1.24
N ILE A 212 -26.31 10.70 1.84
CA ILE A 212 -26.30 10.92 3.30
C ILE A 212 -26.70 9.64 4.04
N VAL A 213 -27.78 8.96 3.60
CA VAL A 213 -28.21 7.71 4.21
C VAL A 213 -27.15 6.62 4.05
N GLN A 214 -26.49 6.50 2.89
CA GLN A 214 -25.39 5.55 2.68
C GLN A 214 -24.24 5.78 3.65
N MET A 215 -23.78 7.03 3.78
CA MET A 215 -22.74 7.40 4.75
C MET A 215 -23.17 7.02 6.18
N LEU A 216 -24.41 7.33 6.58
CA LEU A 216 -24.90 7.04 7.93
C LEU A 216 -25.02 5.55 8.21
N VAL A 217 -25.56 4.77 7.28
CA VAL A 217 -25.63 3.30 7.39
C VAL A 217 -24.22 2.72 7.45
N GLY A 218 -23.33 3.19 6.57
CA GLY A 218 -21.90 2.87 6.57
C GLY A 218 -21.28 3.09 7.95
N LEU A 219 -21.46 4.28 8.54
CA LEU A 219 -20.96 4.64 9.87
C LEU A 219 -21.53 3.73 10.97
N ILE A 220 -22.85 3.59 11.03
CA ILE A 220 -23.56 2.85 12.08
C ILE A 220 -23.14 1.37 12.09
N VAL A 221 -22.86 0.80 10.92
CA VAL A 221 -22.45 -0.61 10.81
C VAL A 221 -20.93 -0.78 10.94
N ALA A 222 -20.12 0.03 10.26
CA ALA A 222 -18.68 -0.16 10.22
C ALA A 222 -18.02 0.04 11.59
N VAL A 223 -18.42 1.06 12.35
CA VAL A 223 -17.77 1.38 13.63
C VAL A 223 -17.92 0.24 14.66
N PRO A 224 -19.12 -0.31 14.92
CA PRO A 224 -19.26 -1.47 15.80
C PRO A 224 -18.54 -2.72 15.29
N VAL A 225 -18.65 -3.03 14.00
CA VAL A 225 -18.01 -4.19 13.39
C VAL A 225 -16.49 -4.13 13.59
N VAL A 226 -15.87 -3.01 13.23
CA VAL A 226 -14.42 -2.84 13.37
C VAL A 226 -14.02 -2.86 14.84
N ARG A 227 -14.82 -2.28 15.75
CA ARG A 227 -14.53 -2.37 17.19
C ARG A 227 -14.54 -3.80 17.70
N ILE A 228 -15.46 -4.65 17.22
CA ILE A 228 -15.51 -6.07 17.57
C ILE A 228 -14.27 -6.78 17.01
N VAL A 229 -13.94 -6.54 15.74
CA VAL A 229 -12.75 -7.12 15.08
C VAL A 229 -11.47 -6.74 15.83
N LEU A 230 -11.28 -5.47 16.20
CA LEU A 230 -10.10 -5.00 16.94
C LEU A 230 -10.03 -5.54 18.38
N ARG A 231 -11.15 -5.96 18.97
CA ARG A 231 -11.16 -6.65 20.27
C ARG A 231 -10.73 -8.11 20.14
N ILE A 232 -11.17 -8.79 19.08
CA ILE A 232 -10.84 -10.20 18.82
C ILE A 232 -9.40 -10.34 18.29
N PHE A 233 -8.96 -9.38 17.47
CA PHE A 233 -7.63 -9.36 16.85
C PHE A 233 -6.88 -8.07 17.22
N PRO A 234 -6.36 -7.96 18.46
CA PRO A 234 -5.63 -6.76 18.91
C PRO A 234 -4.39 -6.44 18.06
N GLN A 235 -3.81 -7.45 17.40
CA GLN A 235 -2.66 -7.29 16.49
C GLN A 235 -2.93 -6.37 15.29
N LEU A 236 -4.19 -6.12 14.93
CA LEU A 236 -4.58 -5.18 13.85
C LEU A 236 -4.66 -3.73 14.31
N LYS A 237 -4.49 -3.46 15.61
CA LYS A 237 -4.55 -2.11 16.16
C LYS A 237 -3.27 -1.36 15.79
N SER A 238 -3.35 -0.52 14.76
CA SER A 238 -2.24 0.34 14.28
C SER A 238 -1.86 1.45 15.24
#